data_AF-A0A496R8D5-F1
#
_entry.id   AF-A0A496R8D5-F1
#
_cell.length_a   1.000
_cell.length_b   1.000
_cell.length_c   1.000
_cell.angle_alpha   90.00
_cell.angle_beta   90.00
_cell.angle_gamma   90.00
#
_symmetry.space_group_name_H-M   'P 1'
#
loop_
_entity.id
_entity.type
_entity.pdbx_description
1 polymer ?
#
loop_
_entity_poly.entity_id
_entity_poly.type
_entity_poly.pdbx_seq_one_letter_code
_entity_poly.pdbx_strand_id
1 'polypeptide(L)'
;MKKRALATILIFSVTSLVGAVSLPTIKIKYYGEIGCSHCDLFEKSILPEIEQKTGATIELQAFDILDPRIYKECKTALNEMGLEFTIFPVLFVGNNAYPGISALEAGLVDEINYVKKKVIFALQ
;
A
#
# COMPACT_ATOMS: atom_id res chain seq x y z
N MET A 1 61.32 -37.66 -15.96
CA MET A 1 61.12 -36.30 -15.40
C MET A 1 59.80 -35.75 -15.93
N LYS A 2 58.79 -35.58 -15.06
CA LYS A 2 57.39 -35.33 -15.45
C LYS A 2 57.11 -33.82 -15.53
N LYS A 3 56.72 -33.33 -16.72
CA LYS A 3 56.26 -31.95 -16.93
C LYS A 3 54.84 -31.83 -16.38
N ARG A 4 54.61 -30.97 -15.37
CA ARG A 4 53.28 -30.67 -14.86
C ARG A 4 52.78 -29.39 -15.53
N ALA A 5 51.82 -29.55 -16.44
CA ALA A 5 51.05 -28.43 -16.97
C ALA A 5 50.03 -28.01 -15.91
N LEU A 6 50.15 -26.78 -15.38
CA LEU A 6 49.09 -26.17 -14.59
C LEU A 6 48.06 -25.57 -15.55
N ALA A 7 46.86 -26.14 -15.56
CA ALA A 7 45.71 -25.58 -16.24
C ALA A 7 45.11 -24.48 -15.36
N THR A 8 45.24 -23.23 -15.79
CA THR A 8 44.61 -22.06 -15.14
C THR A 8 43.13 -22.07 -15.48
N ILE A 9 42.28 -22.42 -14.50
CA ILE A 9 40.82 -22.34 -14.60
C ILE A 9 40.43 -20.87 -14.42
N LEU A 10 39.94 -20.27 -15.50
CA LEU A 10 39.41 -18.90 -15.52
C LEU A 10 37.93 -18.96 -15.10
N ILE A 11 37.62 -18.54 -13.87
CA ILE A 11 36.25 -18.52 -13.35
C ILE A 11 35.57 -17.25 -13.89
N PHE A 12 34.63 -17.43 -14.83
CA PHE A 12 33.74 -16.37 -15.31
C PHE A 12 32.68 -16.08 -14.23
N SER A 13 32.85 -15.02 -13.46
CA SER A 13 31.82 -14.55 -12.53
C SER A 13 30.67 -13.94 -13.33
N VAL A 14 29.55 -14.66 -13.42
CA VAL A 14 28.30 -14.14 -13.95
C VAL A 14 27.70 -13.21 -12.90
N THR A 15 27.98 -11.92 -12.99
CA THR A 15 27.33 -10.90 -12.16
C THR A 15 25.93 -10.64 -12.73
N SER A 16 24.92 -11.32 -12.17
CA SER A 16 23.53 -11.03 -12.49
C SER A 16 23.17 -9.62 -12.01
N LEU A 17 22.98 -8.71 -12.96
CA LEU A 17 22.42 -7.38 -12.73
C LEU A 17 20.94 -7.55 -12.38
N VAL A 18 20.63 -7.75 -11.10
CA VAL A 18 19.25 -7.74 -10.61
C VAL A 18 18.79 -6.29 -10.65
N GLY A 19 18.07 -5.92 -11.72
CA GLY A 19 17.38 -4.64 -11.77
C GLY A 19 16.38 -4.57 -10.61
N ALA A 20 16.49 -3.55 -9.77
CA ALA A 20 15.52 -3.29 -8.71
C ALA A 20 14.16 -2.97 -9.36
N VAL A 21 13.28 -3.97 -9.45
CA VAL A 21 11.89 -3.76 -9.81
C VAL A 21 11.25 -3.04 -8.63
N SER A 22 11.09 -1.72 -8.71
CA SER A 22 10.31 -0.97 -7.72
C SER A 22 8.85 -1.38 -7.88
N LEU A 23 8.31 -2.10 -6.89
CA LEU A 23 6.87 -2.37 -6.86
C LEU A 23 6.10 -1.04 -6.78
N PRO A 24 4.93 -0.94 -7.42
CA PRO A 24 4.11 0.26 -7.31
C PRO A 24 3.66 0.43 -5.86
N THR A 25 4.14 1.49 -5.21
CA THR A 25 3.70 1.89 -3.86
C THR A 25 2.41 2.68 -3.97
N ILE A 26 1.34 2.18 -3.35
CA ILE A 26 0.04 2.83 -3.30
C ILE A 26 -0.12 3.48 -1.93
N LYS A 27 -0.27 4.80 -1.92
CA LYS A 27 -0.53 5.55 -0.69
C LYS A 27 -2.02 5.53 -0.38
N ILE A 28 -2.35 5.16 0.85
CA ILE A 28 -3.72 5.20 1.36
C ILE A 28 -3.76 6.05 2.63
N LYS A 29 -4.86 6.77 2.85
CA LYS A 29 -5.06 7.55 4.07
C LYS A 29 -6.13 6.89 4.93
N TYR A 30 -5.83 6.68 6.19
CA TYR A 30 -6.75 6.12 7.17
C TYR A 30 -7.05 7.18 8.23
N TYR A 31 -8.32 7.52 8.38
CA TYR A 31 -8.80 8.46 9.39
C TYR A 31 -9.59 7.67 10.45
N GLY A 32 -9.06 7.59 11.66
CA GLY A 32 -9.70 6.89 12.78
C GLY A 32 -9.14 7.37 14.11
N GLU A 33 -9.48 6.70 15.20
CA GLU A 33 -8.91 6.97 16.52
C GLU A 33 -7.59 6.20 16.68
N ILE A 34 -6.46 6.92 16.77
CA ILE A 34 -5.13 6.29 16.90
C ILE A 34 -4.98 5.73 18.32
N GLY A 35 -4.55 4.48 18.45
CA GLY A 35 -4.46 3.76 19.72
C GLY A 35 -5.69 2.92 20.08
N CYS A 36 -6.73 2.94 19.23
CA CYS A 36 -7.83 1.98 19.30
C CYS A 36 -7.41 0.64 18.68
N SER A 37 -7.82 -0.48 19.28
CA SER A 37 -7.55 -1.87 18.84
C SER A 37 -7.98 -2.18 17.39
N HIS A 38 -8.81 -1.33 16.77
CA HIS A 38 -9.26 -1.50 15.39
C HIS A 38 -8.23 -1.02 14.35
N CYS A 39 -7.39 -0.04 14.68
CA CYS A 39 -6.28 0.39 13.80
C CYS A 39 -5.24 -0.73 13.68
N ASP A 40 -4.99 -1.42 14.79
CA ASP A 40 -4.10 -2.57 14.87
C ASP A 40 -4.55 -3.71 13.94
N LEU A 41 -5.86 -4.00 13.86
CA LEU A 41 -6.37 -5.07 13.00
C LEU A 41 -6.19 -4.73 11.51
N PHE A 42 -6.45 -3.47 11.13
CA PHE A 42 -6.30 -3.05 9.75
C PHE A 42 -4.84 -3.14 9.29
N GLU A 43 -3.91 -2.58 10.06
CA GLU A 43 -2.49 -2.57 9.72
C GLU A 43 -1.84 -3.96 9.84
N LYS A 44 -2.16 -4.73 10.90
CA LYS A 44 -1.47 -6.00 11.18
C LYS A 44 -2.06 -7.19 10.46
N SER A 45 -3.30 -7.10 9.95
CA SER A 45 -3.98 -8.25 9.33
C SER A 45 -4.50 -7.93 7.94
N ILE A 46 -5.29 -6.86 7.79
CA ILE A 46 -5.99 -6.58 6.53
C ILE A 46 -5.00 -6.11 5.45
N LEU A 47 -4.07 -5.20 5.78
CA LEU A 47 -3.10 -4.70 4.80
C LEU A 47 -2.18 -5.80 4.24
N PRO A 48 -1.52 -6.65 5.06
CA PRO A 48 -0.71 -7.74 4.54
C PRO A 48 -1.48 -8.69 3.61
N GLU A 49 -2.75 -8.97 3.91
CA GLU A 49 -3.60 -9.81 3.06
C GLU A 49 -3.85 -9.15 1.70
N ILE A 50 -4.13 -7.85 1.68
CA ILE A 50 -4.38 -7.10 0.45
C ILE A 50 -3.09 -7.00 -0.38
N GLU A 51 -1.95 -6.70 0.26
CA GLU A 51 -0.65 -6.68 -0.42
C GLU A 51 -0.34 -8.05 -1.05
N GLN A 52 -0.57 -9.14 -0.32
CA GLN A 52 -0.39 -10.49 -0.84
C GLN A 52 -1.32 -10.81 -2.02
N LYS A 53 -2.60 -10.43 -1.93
CA LYS A 53 -3.60 -10.66 -2.99
C LYS A 53 -3.35 -9.83 -4.24
N THR A 54 -2.83 -8.62 -4.08
CA THR A 54 -2.69 -7.66 -5.18
C THR A 54 -1.26 -7.54 -5.72
N GLY A 55 -0.25 -7.98 -4.97
CA GLY A 55 1.16 -7.77 -5.28
C GLY A 55 1.58 -6.30 -5.27
N ALA A 56 0.78 -5.42 -4.65
CA ALA A 56 1.13 -4.02 -4.44
C ALA A 56 1.84 -3.85 -3.08
N THR A 57 2.64 -2.80 -2.97
CA THR A 57 3.11 -2.31 -1.67
C THR A 57 2.21 -1.15 -1.25
N ILE A 58 1.73 -1.16 -0.01
CA ILE A 58 0.81 -0.15 0.51
C ILE A 58 1.53 0.71 1.55
N GLU A 59 1.51 2.02 1.35
CA GLU A 59 1.96 3.00 2.34
C GLU A 59 0.72 3.54 3.08
N LEU A 60 0.54 3.11 4.33
CA LEU A 60 -0.54 3.59 5.19
C LEU A 60 -0.17 4.92 5.85
N GLN A 61 -0.99 5.94 5.63
CA GLN A 61 -0.93 7.21 6.35
C GLN A 61 -2.11 7.28 7.33
N ALA A 62 -1.85 7.02 8.62
CA ALA A 62 -2.87 7.06 9.65
C ALA A 62 -2.99 8.45 10.29
N PHE A 63 -4.21 8.94 10.44
CA PHE A 63 -4.52 10.25 11.00
C PHE A 63 -5.55 10.12 12.13
N ASP A 64 -5.27 10.78 13.25
CA ASP A 64 -6.14 10.76 14.43
C ASP A 64 -7.29 11.76 14.29
N ILE A 65 -8.52 11.25 14.21
CA ILE A 65 -9.73 12.09 14.13
C ILE A 65 -10.04 12.81 15.44
N LEU A 66 -9.36 12.48 16.55
CA LEU A 66 -9.45 13.26 17.78
C LEU A 66 -8.76 14.63 17.65
N ASP A 67 -7.85 14.82 16.68
CA ASP A 67 -7.40 16.16 16.31
C ASP A 67 -8.50 16.87 15.49
N PRO A 68 -9.06 17.99 15.99
CA PRO A 68 -10.16 18.69 15.31
C PRO A 68 -9.79 19.20 13.91
N ARG A 69 -8.50 19.41 13.62
CA ARG A 69 -8.02 19.80 12.29
C ARG A 69 -8.13 18.65 11.32
N ILE A 70 -7.70 17.46 11.74
CA ILE A 70 -7.77 16.22 10.96
C ILE A 70 -9.23 15.81 10.74
N TYR A 71 -10.07 15.90 11.78
CA TYR A 71 -11.50 15.67 11.65
C TYR A 71 -12.12 16.57 10.58
N LYS A 72 -11.81 17.87 10.63
CA LYS A 72 -12.31 18.85 9.65
C LYS A 72 -11.82 18.53 8.24
N GLU A 73 -10.55 18.20 8.07
CA GLU A 73 -9.98 17.79 6.78
C GLU A 73 -10.74 16.60 6.20
N CYS A 74 -10.91 15.53 6.98
CA CYS A 74 -11.60 14.32 6.54
C CYS A 74 -13.06 14.61 6.16
N LYS A 75 -13.77 15.38 7.00
CA LYS A 75 -15.15 15.79 6.74
C LYS A 75 -15.27 16.62 5.47
N THR A 76 -14.35 17.56 5.24
CA THR A 76 -14.33 18.36 4.00
C THR A 76 -14.10 17.47 2.79
N ALA A 77 -13.12 16.55 2.84
CA ALA A 77 -12.82 15.64 1.73
C ALA A 77 -14.03 14.73 1.39
N LEU A 78 -14.72 14.19 2.39
CA LEU A 78 -15.95 13.40 2.15
C LEU A 78 -17.05 14.25 1.52
N ASN A 79 -17.27 15.46 2.04
CA ASN A 79 -18.31 16.35 1.51
C ASN A 79 -18.04 16.74 0.04
N GLU A 80 -16.78 16.96 -0.33
CA GLU A 80 -16.38 17.23 -1.72
C GLU A 80 -16.69 16.06 -2.66
N MET A 81 -16.74 14.84 -2.11
CA MET A 81 -17.15 13.62 -2.82
C MET A 81 -18.66 13.36 -2.75
N GLY A 82 -19.44 14.26 -2.13
CA GLY A 82 -20.87 14.08 -1.90
C GLY A 82 -21.20 13.01 -0.85
N LEU A 83 -20.23 12.64 -0.01
CA LEU A 83 -20.39 11.67 1.07
C LEU A 83 -20.53 12.40 2.40
N GLU A 84 -21.39 11.89 3.27
CA GLU A 84 -21.51 12.39 4.63
C GLU A 84 -20.57 11.67 5.59
N PHE A 85 -19.90 12.42 6.45
CA PHE A 85 -19.10 11.85 7.54
C PHE A 85 -20.03 11.27 8.61
N THR A 86 -20.26 9.95 8.57
CA THR A 86 -21.23 9.25 9.45
C THR A 86 -20.59 8.19 10.35
N ILE A 87 -19.56 7.49 9.87
CA ILE A 87 -18.92 6.35 10.54
C ILE A 87 -17.40 6.43 10.38
N PHE A 88 -16.67 6.01 11.42
CA PHE A 88 -15.22 5.79 11.41
C PHE A 88 -14.90 4.29 11.58
N PRO A 89 -13.73 3.82 11.14
CA PRO A 89 -12.71 4.57 10.40
C PRO A 89 -13.13 4.91 8.97
N VAL A 90 -12.42 5.84 8.33
CA VAL A 90 -12.60 6.15 6.90
C VAL A 90 -11.27 5.93 6.19
N LEU A 91 -11.27 5.11 5.14
CA LEU A 91 -10.10 4.90 4.30
C LEU A 91 -10.26 5.61 2.96
N PHE A 92 -9.25 6.37 2.55
CA PHE A 92 -9.13 6.92 1.22
C PHE A 92 -8.09 6.17 0.42
N VAL A 93 -8.49 5.74 -0.78
CA VAL A 93 -7.64 5.07 -1.76
C VAL A 93 -7.86 5.74 -3.10
N GLY A 94 -6.82 6.42 -3.62
CA GLY A 94 -6.95 7.24 -4.81
C GLY A 94 -8.02 8.33 -4.63
N ASN A 95 -9.10 8.25 -5.43
CA ASN A 95 -10.23 9.18 -5.41
C ASN A 95 -11.49 8.58 -4.75
N ASN A 96 -11.36 7.44 -4.08
CA ASN A 96 -12.45 6.74 -3.43
C ASN A 96 -12.30 6.78 -1.91
N ALA A 97 -13.43 6.79 -1.22
CA ALA A 97 -13.50 6.80 0.24
C ALA A 97 -14.41 5.67 0.73
N TYR A 98 -13.96 4.96 1.76
CA TYR A 98 -14.59 3.77 2.32
C TYR A 98 -14.84 3.99 3.81
N PRO A 99 -16.05 4.40 4.20
CA PRO A 99 -16.41 4.58 5.61
C PRO A 99 -16.80 3.25 6.26
N GLY A 100 -16.24 2.98 7.45
CA GLY A 100 -16.48 1.80 8.27
C GLY A 100 -15.71 0.56 7.84
N ILE A 101 -15.52 -0.38 8.78
CA ILE A 101 -14.71 -1.60 8.57
C ILE A 101 -15.29 -2.50 7.46
N SER A 102 -16.61 -2.68 7.42
CA SER A 102 -17.24 -3.53 6.40
C SER A 102 -17.06 -3.01 4.97
N ALA A 103 -16.95 -1.68 4.79
CA ALA A 103 -16.67 -1.09 3.49
C ALA A 103 -15.21 -1.34 3.05
N LEU A 104 -14.28 -1.50 4.00
CA LEU A 104 -12.89 -1.85 3.72
C LEU A 104 -12.77 -3.26 3.15
N GLU A 105 -13.59 -4.20 3.58
CA GLU A 105 -13.48 -5.60 3.15
C GLU A 105 -14.11 -5.85 1.78
N ALA A 106 -15.21 -5.16 1.46
CA ALA A 106 -16.05 -5.51 0.32
C ALA A 106 -15.51 -5.07 -1.06
N GLY A 107 -14.60 -4.10 -1.14
CA GLY A 107 -14.17 -3.53 -2.43
C GLY A 107 -12.72 -3.08 -2.52
N LEU A 108 -11.94 -3.21 -1.45
CA LEU A 108 -10.60 -2.63 -1.38
C LEU A 108 -9.58 -3.35 -2.28
N VAL A 109 -9.69 -4.67 -2.45
CA VAL A 109 -8.80 -5.42 -3.36
C VAL A 109 -8.97 -4.96 -4.81
N ASP A 110 -10.21 -4.76 -5.27
CA ASP A 110 -10.50 -4.30 -6.62
C ASP A 110 -10.03 -2.86 -6.84
N GLU A 111 -10.25 -1.99 -5.86
CA GLU A 111 -9.78 -0.61 -5.91
C GLU A 111 -8.25 -0.53 -5.95
N ILE A 112 -7.56 -1.29 -5.11
CA ILE A 112 -6.10 -1.35 -5.11
C ILE A 112 -5.59 -1.85 -6.46
N ASN A 113 -6.24 -2.85 -7.07
CA ASN A 113 -5.89 -3.30 -8.42
C ASN A 113 -6.14 -2.23 -9.49
N TYR A 114 -7.21 -1.45 -9.38
CA TYR A 114 -7.50 -0.33 -10.28
C TYR A 114 -6.47 0.79 -10.15
N VAL A 115 -6.18 1.24 -8.93
CA VAL A 115 -5.17 2.28 -8.65
C VAL A 115 -3.78 1.82 -9.06
N LYS A 116 -3.41 0.56 -8.77
CA LYS A 116 -2.14 -0.05 -9.20
C LYS A 116 -1.94 0.08 -10.70
N LYS A 117 -2.96 -0.26 -11.51
CA LYS A 117 -2.89 -0.13 -12.96
C LYS A 117 -2.60 1.33 -13.35
N LYS A 118 -3.34 2.29 -12.78
CA LYS A 118 -3.09 3.73 -13.05
C LYS A 118 -1.69 4.18 -12.69
N VAL A 119 -1.17 3.76 -11.53
CA VAL A 119 0.20 4.10 -11.09
C VAL A 119 1.24 3.54 -12.07
N ILE A 120 1.09 2.29 -12.50
CA ILE A 120 2.01 1.67 -13.47
C ILE A 120 1.94 2.40 -14.82
N PHE A 121 0.74 2.70 -15.33
CA PHE A 121 0.58 3.39 -16.61
C PHE A 121 1.05 4.86 -16.58
N ALA A 122 1.05 5.52 -15.43
CA ALA A 122 1.57 6.88 -15.27
C ALA A 122 3.11 6.95 -15.20
N LEU A 123 3.78 5.81 -15.03
CA LEU A 123 5.25 5.69 -14.96
C LEU A 123 5.90 5.25 -16.29
N GLN A 124 5.10 5.01 -17.34
CA GLN A 124 5.55 4.66 -18.70
C GLN A 124 5.50 5.87 -19.63
#